data_AF-A0A9D8B4B6-F1
#
_entry.id   AF-A0A9D8B4B6-F1
#
_cell.length_a   1.000
_cell.length_b   1.000
_cell.length_c   1.000
_cell.angle_alpha   90.00
_cell.angle_beta   90.00
_cell.angle_gamma   90.00
#
_symmetry.space_group_name_H-M   'P 1'
#
loop_
_entity.id
_entity.type
_entity.pdbx_description
1 polymer ?
#
loop_
_entity_poly.entity_id
_entity_poly.type
_entity_poly.pdbx_seq_one_letter_code
_entity_poly.pdbx_strand_id
1 'polypeptide(L)'
;MKKPQHEEQIEDNRGEQDLGEFIRDWCYDEPSHEFARQMGLFLFRFLDDLESTGISPQTLRKHTSNCWLIGKFECDYGYHKTFSPKIFLGGPSFLYEFKRKVSDSKYAVNSYTATWRKLETYVQSSATLGRCARSKRK
;
A
#
# COMPACT_ATOMS: atom_id res chain seq x y z
N MET A 1 -0.98 -1.63 45.20
CA MET A 1 -0.33 -2.25 44.02
C MET A 1 -0.93 -1.63 42.77
N LYS A 2 -0.21 -0.74 42.07
CA LYS A 2 -0.63 -0.17 40.78
C LYS A 2 0.03 -1.01 39.68
N LYS A 3 -0.76 -1.52 38.73
CA LYS A 3 -0.25 -2.15 37.50
C LYS A 3 0.50 -1.09 36.66
N PRO A 4 1.61 -1.42 35.98
CA PRO A 4 2.31 -0.47 35.13
C PRO A 4 1.58 -0.31 33.78
N GLN A 5 1.34 0.93 33.36
CA GLN A 5 0.69 1.34 32.11
C GLN A 5 1.66 1.43 30.92
N HIS A 6 2.78 0.70 30.94
CA HIS A 6 3.91 0.94 30.02
C HIS A 6 4.01 -0.05 28.84
N GLU A 7 3.21 -1.11 28.81
CA GLU A 7 3.27 -2.12 27.74
C GLU A 7 2.43 -1.76 26.51
N GLU A 8 1.45 -0.85 26.64
CA GLU A 8 0.54 -0.49 25.53
C GLU A 8 1.15 0.53 24.53
N GLN A 9 2.28 1.17 24.87
CA GLN A 9 2.94 2.19 24.02
C GLN A 9 4.07 1.63 23.13
N ILE A 10 4.41 0.34 23.26
CA ILE A 10 5.54 -0.29 22.55
C ILE A 10 5.09 -0.97 21.24
N GLU A 11 3.80 -1.25 21.06
CA GLU A 11 3.26 -1.77 19.79
C GLU A 11 3.03 -0.68 18.74
N ASP A 12 2.57 0.51 19.14
CA ASP A 12 2.27 1.61 18.21
C ASP A 12 3.54 2.17 17.53
N ASN A 13 4.64 2.26 18.28
CA ASN A 13 5.94 2.70 17.75
C ASN A 13 6.55 1.73 16.73
N ARG A 14 6.21 0.43 16.77
CA ARG A 14 6.74 -0.57 15.82
C ARG A 14 6.09 -0.44 14.45
N GLY A 15 4.77 -0.24 14.40
CA GLY A 15 4.05 -0.01 13.16
C GLY A 15 4.49 1.27 12.44
N GLU A 16 4.81 2.34 13.19
CA GLU A 16 5.35 3.57 12.62
C GLU A 16 6.80 3.43 12.14
N GLN A 17 7.64 2.66 12.85
CA GLN A 17 9.02 2.38 12.42
C GLN A 17 9.06 1.52 11.15
N ASP A 18 8.25 0.46 11.08
CA ASP A 18 8.15 -0.41 9.91
C ASP A 18 7.62 0.36 8.69
N LEU A 19 6.65 1.26 8.90
CA LEU A 19 6.16 2.16 7.85
C LEU A 19 7.26 3.13 7.40
N GLY A 20 7.94 3.77 8.34
CA GLY A 20 9.01 4.73 8.07
C GLY A 20 10.14 4.09 7.26
N GLU A 21 10.55 2.88 7.62
CA GLU A 21 11.53 2.12 6.84
C GLU A 21 11.01 1.74 5.45
N PHE A 22 9.74 1.34 5.36
CA PHE A 22 9.11 0.98 4.09
C PHE A 22 9.04 2.14 3.10
N ILE A 23 8.76 3.36 3.57
CA ILE A 23 8.62 4.55 2.70
C ILE A 23 9.89 5.40 2.61
N ARG A 24 10.97 5.03 3.31
CA ARG A 24 12.18 5.87 3.48
C ARG A 24 12.71 6.44 2.17
N ASP A 25 12.66 5.65 1.10
CA ASP A 25 13.25 6.00 -0.19
C ASP A 25 12.21 6.54 -1.21
N TRP A 26 11.03 6.95 -0.75
CA TRP A 26 9.94 7.44 -1.61
C TRP A 26 9.85 8.96 -1.70
N CYS A 27 10.37 9.72 -0.73
CA CYS A 27 10.16 11.16 -0.66
C CYS A 27 11.46 11.94 -0.42
N TYR A 28 11.53 13.16 -0.99
CA TYR A 28 12.65 14.10 -0.83
C TYR A 28 12.26 15.40 -0.12
N ASP A 29 10.96 15.65 0.10
CA ASP A 29 10.43 16.85 0.76
C ASP A 29 9.21 16.52 1.66
N GLU A 30 8.84 17.48 2.52
CA GLU A 30 7.78 17.33 3.52
C GLU A 30 6.39 17.04 2.90
N PRO A 31 5.92 17.73 1.83
CA PRO A 31 4.65 17.39 1.19
C PRO A 31 4.64 15.97 0.60
N SER A 32 5.75 15.54 -0.01
CA SER A 32 5.90 14.18 -0.54
C SER A 32 5.95 13.14 0.58
N HIS A 33 6.44 13.51 1.77
CA HIS A 33 6.48 12.63 2.93
C HIS A 33 5.07 12.28 3.45
N GLU A 34 4.17 13.25 3.60
CA GLU A 34 2.79 12.95 4.03
C GLU A 34 2.03 12.13 2.98
N PHE A 35 2.24 12.40 1.69
CA PHE A 35 1.70 11.57 0.61
C PHE A 35 2.22 10.12 0.70
N ALA A 36 3.54 9.95 0.83
CA ALA A 36 4.19 8.65 0.98
C ALA A 36 3.68 7.90 2.22
N ARG A 37 3.51 8.60 3.35
CA ARG A 37 2.96 8.04 4.60
C ARG A 37 1.55 7.52 4.42
N GLN A 38 0.63 8.33 3.87
CA GLN A 38 -0.75 7.92 3.65
C GLN A 38 -0.86 6.73 2.69
N MET A 39 -0.05 6.73 1.63
CA MET A 39 0.02 5.63 0.68
C MET A 39 0.62 4.37 1.29
N GLY A 40 1.71 4.47 2.05
CA GLY A 40 2.34 3.35 2.75
C GLY A 40 1.37 2.69 3.73
N LEU A 41 0.65 3.48 4.54
CA LEU A 41 -0.40 2.98 5.43
C LEU A 41 -1.50 2.23 4.67
N PHE A 42 -1.92 2.76 3.51
CA PHE A 42 -2.91 2.09 2.68
C PHE A 42 -2.41 0.75 2.14
N LEU A 43 -1.15 0.71 1.66
CA LEU A 43 -0.54 -0.50 1.14
C LEU A 43 -0.30 -1.56 2.23
N PHE A 44 0.04 -1.16 3.45
CA PHE A 44 0.13 -2.09 4.59
C PHE A 44 -1.21 -2.76 4.88
N ARG A 45 -2.29 -1.98 5.00
CA ARG A 45 -3.64 -2.55 5.21
C ARG A 45 -4.06 -3.50 4.08
N PHE A 46 -3.63 -3.22 2.85
CA PHE A 46 -3.84 -4.14 1.74
C PHE A 46 -3.02 -5.43 1.88
N LEU A 47 -1.77 -5.35 2.34
CA LEU A 47 -0.93 -6.52 2.57
C LEU A 47 -1.47 -7.38 3.73
N ASP A 48 -1.95 -6.76 4.81
CA ASP A 48 -2.60 -7.45 5.93
C ASP A 48 -3.86 -8.19 5.46
N ASP A 49 -4.69 -7.53 4.64
CA ASP A 49 -5.88 -8.15 4.03
C ASP A 49 -5.49 -9.35 3.15
N LEU A 50 -4.45 -9.21 2.32
CA LEU A 50 -3.93 -10.31 1.51
C LEU A 50 -3.42 -11.46 2.36
N GLU A 51 -2.65 -11.21 3.42
CA GLU A 51 -2.16 -12.23 4.33
C GLU A 51 -3.33 -13.00 4.98
N SER A 52 -4.37 -12.29 5.38
CA SER A 52 -5.57 -12.88 5.99
C SER A 52 -6.31 -13.86 5.07
N THR A 53 -6.13 -13.77 3.74
CA THR A 53 -6.71 -14.73 2.78
C THR A 53 -5.99 -16.08 2.74
N GLY A 54 -4.90 -16.26 3.50
CA GLY A 54 -4.16 -17.52 3.59
C GLY A 54 -3.22 -17.77 2.41
N ILE A 55 -2.76 -16.72 1.72
CA ILE A 55 -1.73 -16.87 0.69
C ILE A 55 -0.40 -17.32 1.29
N SER A 56 0.43 -18.00 0.49
CA SER A 56 1.75 -18.42 0.96
C SER A 56 2.64 -17.22 1.31
N PRO A 57 3.57 -17.37 2.29
CA PRO A 57 4.53 -16.31 2.62
C PRO A 57 5.38 -15.86 1.43
N GLN A 58 5.71 -16.78 0.51
CA GLN A 58 6.46 -16.44 -0.71
C GLN A 58 5.63 -15.57 -1.66
N THR A 59 4.32 -15.82 -1.75
CA THR A 59 3.39 -15.00 -2.54
C THR A 59 3.22 -13.62 -1.90
N LEU A 60 3.04 -13.56 -0.57
CA LEU A 60 2.94 -12.31 0.17
C LEU A 60 4.19 -11.45 -0.06
N ARG A 61 5.39 -12.02 0.10
CA ARG A 61 6.66 -11.31 -0.14
C ARG A 61 6.74 -10.69 -1.54
N LYS A 62 6.27 -11.39 -2.58
CA LYS A 62 6.20 -10.84 -3.95
C LYS A 62 5.25 -9.65 -4.04
N HIS A 63 4.08 -9.74 -3.40
CA HIS A 63 3.15 -8.63 -3.33
C HIS A 63 3.71 -7.45 -2.54
N THR A 64 4.39 -7.68 -1.42
CA THR A 64 5.09 -6.64 -0.65
C THR A 64 6.11 -5.90 -1.51
N SER A 65 6.99 -6.63 -2.22
CA SER A 65 7.97 -6.00 -3.12
C SER A 65 7.32 -5.21 -4.25
N ASN A 66 6.24 -5.73 -4.84
CA ASN A 66 5.51 -5.00 -5.88
C ASN A 66 4.78 -3.77 -5.31
N CYS A 67 4.18 -3.85 -4.12
CA CYS A 67 3.54 -2.71 -3.44
C CYS A 67 4.56 -1.62 -3.16
N TRP A 68 5.77 -2.00 -2.73
CA TRP A 68 6.85 -1.06 -2.52
C TRP A 68 7.21 -0.30 -3.82
N LEU A 69 7.33 -1.03 -4.94
CA LEU A 69 7.59 -0.42 -6.25
C LEU A 69 6.44 0.48 -6.73
N ILE A 70 5.19 0.06 -6.50
CA ILE A 70 4.01 0.87 -6.82
C ILE A 70 4.07 2.21 -6.04
N GLY A 71 4.24 2.15 -4.72
CA GLY A 71 4.32 3.35 -3.89
C GLY A 71 5.47 4.27 -4.28
N LYS A 72 6.64 3.69 -4.56
CA LYS A 72 7.79 4.46 -5.06
C LYS A 72 7.48 5.15 -6.39
N PHE A 73 6.90 4.45 -7.36
CA PHE A 73 6.59 5.04 -8.66
C PHE A 73 5.50 6.10 -8.59
N GLU A 74 4.51 5.94 -7.73
CA GLU A 74 3.51 6.98 -7.48
C GLU A 74 4.15 8.25 -6.89
N CYS A 75 5.11 8.11 -5.97
CA CYS A 75 5.83 9.27 -5.43
C CYS A 75 6.76 9.91 -6.47
N ASP A 76 7.48 9.10 -7.25
CA ASP A 76 8.42 9.60 -8.26
C ASP A 76 7.71 10.23 -9.48
N TYR A 77 6.52 9.72 -9.86
CA TYR A 77 5.91 9.96 -11.18
C TYR A 77 4.41 10.27 -11.17
N GLY A 78 3.67 10.04 -10.09
CA GLY A 78 2.21 10.15 -10.04
C GLY A 78 1.66 11.58 -10.10
N TYR A 79 2.50 12.60 -9.90
CA TYR A 79 2.10 14.03 -9.88
C TYR A 79 0.84 14.31 -9.04
N HIS A 80 0.70 13.62 -7.91
CA HIS A 80 -0.44 13.75 -7.02
C HIS A 80 -0.14 14.77 -5.90
N LYS A 81 -1.04 15.73 -5.68
CA LYS A 81 -0.90 16.70 -4.57
C LYS A 81 -1.31 16.12 -3.21
N THR A 82 -2.22 15.14 -3.24
CA THR A 82 -2.85 14.55 -2.06
C THR A 82 -3.18 13.10 -2.35
N PHE A 83 -3.02 12.23 -1.36
CA PHE A 83 -3.31 10.81 -1.53
C PHE A 83 -4.82 10.56 -1.61
N SER A 84 -5.19 9.62 -2.48
CA SER A 84 -6.55 9.10 -2.61
C SER A 84 -6.45 7.67 -3.12
N PRO A 85 -7.14 6.68 -2.52
CA PRO A 85 -7.13 5.30 -3.02
C PRO A 85 -7.56 5.16 -4.49
N LYS A 86 -8.26 6.17 -5.04
CA LYS A 86 -8.68 6.20 -6.43
C LYS A 86 -7.53 6.22 -7.44
N ILE A 87 -6.30 6.58 -7.03
CA ILE A 87 -5.13 6.54 -7.92
C ILE A 87 -4.84 5.14 -8.46
N PHE A 88 -5.26 4.09 -7.73
CA PHE A 88 -5.07 2.70 -8.15
C PHE A 88 -6.18 2.17 -9.07
N LEU A 89 -7.17 2.98 -9.43
CA LEU A 89 -8.25 2.59 -10.34
C LEU A 89 -7.85 2.81 -11.80
N GLY A 90 -8.35 1.97 -12.71
CA GLY A 90 -8.08 2.08 -14.14
C GLY A 90 -6.96 1.16 -14.64
N GLY A 91 -6.51 0.24 -13.79
CA GLY A 91 -5.49 -0.76 -14.12
C GLY A 91 -4.05 -0.29 -13.88
N PRO A 92 -3.06 -1.14 -14.25
CA PRO A 92 -1.67 -0.94 -13.89
C PRO A 92 -1.03 0.30 -14.52
N SER A 93 -0.54 1.21 -13.68
CA SER A 93 0.29 2.33 -14.10
C SER A 93 1.79 1.97 -14.07
N PHE A 94 2.62 2.86 -14.61
CA PHE A 94 4.09 2.79 -14.57
C PHE A 94 4.73 1.51 -15.13
N LEU A 95 4.05 0.82 -16.06
CA LEU A 95 4.61 -0.37 -16.71
C LEU A 95 5.88 -0.05 -17.51
N TYR A 96 5.98 1.15 -18.07
CA TYR A 96 7.17 1.59 -18.79
C TYR A 96 8.36 1.75 -17.81
N GLU A 97 8.16 2.46 -16.70
CA GLU A 97 9.15 2.67 -15.66
C GLU A 97 9.56 1.35 -15.01
N PHE A 98 8.61 0.47 -14.72
CA PHE A 98 8.89 -0.88 -14.19
C PHE A 98 9.80 -1.66 -15.14
N LYS A 99 9.47 -1.71 -16.43
CA LYS A 99 10.29 -2.43 -17.43
C LYS A 99 11.68 -1.85 -17.55
N ARG A 100 11.81 -0.53 -17.54
CA ARG A 100 13.08 0.17 -17.69
C ARG A 100 13.97 0.06 -16.45
N LYS A 101 13.40 0.12 -15.24
CA LYS A 101 14.15 0.26 -13.98
C LYS A 101 14.24 -1.01 -13.15
N VAL A 102 13.35 -1.97 -13.35
CA VAL A 102 13.23 -3.17 -12.51
C VAL A 102 13.44 -4.42 -13.33
N SER A 103 12.55 -4.70 -14.29
CA SER A 103 12.65 -5.88 -15.15
C SER A 103 11.67 -5.81 -16.32
N ASP A 104 12.14 -6.11 -17.52
CA ASP A 104 11.32 -6.27 -18.73
C ASP A 104 10.77 -7.69 -18.90
N SER A 105 11.16 -8.62 -18.03
CA SER A 105 10.73 -10.02 -18.12
C SER A 105 9.22 -10.15 -18.01
N LYS A 106 8.63 -10.98 -18.89
CA LYS A 106 7.18 -11.24 -18.91
C LYS A 106 6.66 -11.67 -17.54
N TYR A 107 7.44 -12.49 -16.82
CA TYR A 107 7.06 -12.95 -15.48
C TYR A 107 7.00 -11.80 -14.46
N ALA A 108 8.01 -10.93 -14.40
CA ALA A 108 8.02 -9.81 -13.47
C ALA A 108 6.89 -8.81 -13.76
N VAL A 109 6.68 -8.48 -15.03
CA VAL A 109 5.60 -7.58 -15.46
C VAL A 109 4.22 -8.15 -15.11
N ASN A 110 4.02 -9.46 -15.30
CA ASN A 110 2.77 -10.13 -14.91
C ASN A 110 2.56 -10.13 -13.39
N SER A 111 3.61 -10.35 -12.60
CA SER A 111 3.57 -10.29 -11.14
C SER A 111 3.17 -8.89 -10.63
N TYR A 112 3.78 -7.85 -11.21
CA TYR A 112 3.44 -6.46 -10.92
C TYR A 112 1.98 -6.15 -11.27
N THR A 113 1.56 -6.50 -12.49
CA THR A 113 0.19 -6.32 -12.97
C THR A 113 -0.84 -7.05 -12.09
N ALA A 114 -0.52 -8.27 -11.65
CA ALA A 114 -1.40 -9.04 -10.77
C ALA A 114 -1.56 -8.38 -9.40
N THR A 115 -0.49 -7.77 -8.87
CA THR A 115 -0.54 -7.02 -7.62
C THR A 115 -1.43 -5.79 -7.77
N TRP A 116 -1.27 -5.03 -8.86
CA TRP A 116 -2.10 -3.85 -9.13
C TRP A 116 -3.58 -4.20 -9.24
N ARG A 117 -3.93 -5.29 -9.95
CA ARG A 117 -5.33 -5.74 -10.07
C ARG A 117 -5.96 -6.10 -8.72
N LYS A 118 -5.18 -6.74 -7.84
CA LYS A 118 -5.64 -7.03 -6.47
C LYS A 118 -5.85 -5.73 -5.68
N LEU A 119 -4.97 -4.76 -5.84
CA LEU A 119 -5.09 -3.44 -5.21
C LEU A 119 -6.34 -2.69 -5.71
N GLU A 120 -6.57 -2.69 -7.02
CA GLU A 120 -7.78 -2.12 -7.62
C GLU A 120 -9.06 -2.77 -7.06
N THR A 121 -9.06 -4.11 -6.95
CA THR A 121 -10.17 -4.85 -6.35
C THR A 121 -10.39 -4.46 -4.89
N TYR A 122 -9.31 -4.29 -4.12
CA TYR A 122 -9.34 -3.84 -2.73
C TYR A 122 -9.89 -2.40 -2.58
N VAL A 123 -9.54 -1.50 -3.49
CA VAL A 123 -10.12 -0.14 -3.54
C VAL A 123 -11.62 -0.19 -3.84
N GLN A 124 -12.04 -1.05 -4.78
CA GLN A 124 -13.45 -1.19 -5.14
C GLN A 124 -14.29 -1.80 -4.01
N SER A 125 -13.76 -2.80 -3.30
CA SER A 125 -14.46 -3.44 -2.17
C SER A 125 -14.62 -2.49 -0.98
N SER A 126 -13.55 -1.77 -0.63
CA SER A 126 -13.58 -0.77 0.46
C SER A 126 -14.54 0.40 0.16
N ALA A 127 -14.61 0.86 -1.10
CA ALA A 127 -15.58 1.86 -1.53
C ALA A 127 -17.04 1.37 -1.52
N THR A 128 -17.26 0.06 -1.56
CA THR A 128 -18.59 -0.56 -1.52
C THR A 128 -19.06 -0.78 -0.09
N LEU A 129 -18.17 -1.19 0.81
CA LEU A 129 -18.48 -1.36 2.25
C LEU A 129 -18.90 -0.02 2.91
N GLY A 130 -18.29 1.09 2.51
CA GLY A 130 -18.71 2.43 2.98
C GLY A 130 -20.11 2.87 2.53
N ARG A 131 -20.65 2.28 1.45
CA ARG A 131 -22.02 2.56 0.98
C ARG A 131 -23.09 1.77 1.71
N CYS A 132 -22.77 0.57 2.22
CA CYS A 132 -23.73 -0.25 2.96
C CYS A 132 -23.98 0.26 4.39
N ALA A 133 -22.97 0.84 5.04
CA ALA A 133 -23.07 1.37 6.40
C ALA A 133 -23.94 2.65 6.54
N ARG A 134 -24.24 3.35 5.43
CA ARG A 134 -25.04 4.58 5.44
C ARG A 134 -26.55 4.36 5.35
N SER A 135 -27.02 3.12 5.20
CA SER A 135 -28.44 2.78 5.00
C SER A 135 -29.18 2.40 6.30
N LYS A 136 -28.49 2.29 7.45
CA LYS A 136 -29.10 1.88 8.74
C LYS A 136 -29.18 2.99 9.80
N ARG A 137 -29.45 4.23 9.38
CA ARG A 137 -29.86 5.31 10.29
C ARG A 137 -31.18 5.90 9.81
N LYS A 138 -32.27 5.26 10.20
CA LYS A 138 -33.60 5.86 10.34
C LYS A 138 -34.20 5.36 11.64
#